data_AF-A0A3M1Z554-F1
#
_entry.id   AF-A0A3M1Z554-F1
#
_cell.length_a   1.000
_cell.length_b   1.000
_cell.length_c   1.000
_cell.angle_alpha   90.00
_cell.angle_beta   90.00
_cell.angle_gamma   90.00
#
_symmetry.space_group_name_H-M   'P 1'
#
loop_
_entity.id
_entity.type
_entity.pdbx_description
1 polymer ?
#
loop_
_entity_poly.entity_id
_entity_poly.type
_entity_poly.pdbx_seq_one_letter_code
_entity_poly.pdbx_strand_id
1 'polypeptide(L)'
;MNEKVYPIRHNSLIKKLSLQWDLRMGPYRAFFPQSNADIEACQKILPGSKADNRRFAACQDTTSGRIVAVLFIRDAFEIIDDSRQKAIFNLHRLDDDQLAQMAWFSDVHFTSSEDKNLISQVLLSHCFIEILKIGGIGILLDSDVGHFPLFKRMGMRPVGTLHQTSEHGYSIPMIFLPDKDYLSLINSPVLDLLRGVNFSRYADICAWYYQLLRDYSELQIGSAFYPESEADFASHHTITEGLSNEGREALLRNAMVFKCGPGEVLMTENDGGRSFGFIEKGVVKVVIGGKTVVLLSRGDIFGEIAFVMNSKRSAQVIAVSPDTEVVLLHPNAIEQIKDEKDRTTIWQNLARVLAQKVVLTNKLLQ
;
A
#
# COMPACT_ATOMS: atom_id res chain seq x y z
N MET A 1 6.59 23.46 20.17
CA MET A 1 5.65 22.95 21.20
C MET A 1 4.65 24.07 21.54
N ASN A 2 3.36 23.91 21.25
CA ASN A 2 2.37 24.93 21.60
C ASN A 2 1.73 24.52 22.94
N GLU A 3 2.31 24.97 24.05
CA GLU A 3 1.95 24.56 25.43
C GLU A 3 0.55 25.01 25.89
N LYS A 4 -0.25 25.67 25.02
CA LYS A 4 -1.54 26.26 25.39
C LYS A 4 -2.78 25.45 25.05
N VAL A 5 -2.66 24.25 24.46
CA VAL A 5 -3.82 23.45 24.03
C VAL A 5 -4.00 22.14 24.80
N TYR A 6 -2.99 21.66 25.54
CA TYR A 6 -3.09 20.37 26.23
C TYR A 6 -3.02 20.51 27.76
N PRO A 7 -4.03 20.06 28.52
CA PRO A 7 -3.84 19.81 29.93
C PRO A 7 -2.91 18.60 30.09
N ILE A 8 -1.70 18.85 30.60
CA ILE A 8 -0.91 18.00 31.50
C ILE A 8 -0.98 16.47 31.24
N ARG A 9 0.10 15.95 30.62
CA ARG A 9 0.60 14.55 30.63
C ARG A 9 -0.16 13.49 29.80
N HIS A 10 -0.11 13.60 28.47
CA HIS A 10 -0.03 12.37 27.67
C HIS A 10 1.42 11.88 27.56
N ASN A 11 1.64 10.62 27.88
CA ASN A 11 2.95 9.98 27.84
C ASN A 11 3.23 9.53 26.41
N SER A 12 3.95 10.35 25.64
CA SER A 12 4.36 10.09 24.25
C SER A 12 4.81 8.63 24.06
N LEU A 13 4.19 7.96 23.10
CA LEU A 13 4.53 6.60 22.68
C LEU A 13 5.95 6.62 22.12
N ILE A 14 6.25 7.55 21.23
CA ILE A 14 7.54 7.60 20.51
C ILE A 14 8.74 7.78 21.44
N LYS A 15 8.56 8.42 22.60
CA LYS A 15 9.61 8.54 23.62
C LYS A 15 10.05 7.19 24.22
N LYS A 16 9.22 6.14 24.13
CA LYS A 16 9.50 4.80 24.65
C LYS A 16 10.32 3.92 23.69
N LEU A 17 10.51 4.35 22.44
CA LEU A 17 11.24 3.58 21.42
C LEU A 17 12.65 3.20 21.90
N SER A 18 12.96 1.90 21.81
CA SER A 18 14.31 1.38 22.05
C SER A 18 15.21 1.75 20.88
N LEU A 19 16.40 2.27 21.18
CA LEU A 19 17.38 2.62 20.15
C LEU A 19 18.41 1.51 19.93
N GLN A 20 18.25 0.35 20.58
CA GLN A 20 19.31 -0.67 20.68
C GLN A 20 19.18 -1.81 19.66
N TRP A 21 18.06 -1.92 18.97
CA TRP A 21 17.81 -3.03 18.05
C TRP A 21 17.70 -2.55 16.60
N ASP A 22 18.36 -3.27 15.70
CA ASP A 22 18.35 -3.02 14.27
C ASP A 22 17.76 -4.23 13.54
N LEU A 23 17.05 -3.98 12.44
CA LEU A 23 16.61 -5.03 11.53
C LEU A 23 17.55 -5.07 10.32
N ARG A 24 17.94 -6.27 9.89
CA ARG A 24 18.76 -6.47 8.68
C ARG A 24 18.08 -7.43 7.72
N MET A 25 18.04 -7.08 6.44
CA MET A 25 17.60 -7.97 5.37
C MET A 25 18.44 -7.68 4.12
N GLY A 26 19.09 -8.73 3.58
CA GLY A 26 20.06 -8.57 2.50
C GLY A 26 21.17 -7.56 2.89
N PRO A 27 21.55 -6.63 2.00
CA PRO A 27 22.56 -5.62 2.29
C PRO A 27 22.02 -4.46 3.15
N TYR A 28 20.74 -4.43 3.51
CA TYR A 28 20.11 -3.29 4.16
C TYR A 28 19.95 -3.48 5.66
N ARG A 29 20.17 -2.40 6.40
CA ARG A 29 20.02 -2.29 7.86
C ARG A 29 19.12 -1.11 8.19
N ALA A 30 17.99 -1.36 8.85
CA ALA A 30 17.15 -0.33 9.44
C ALA A 30 17.46 -0.14 10.93
N PHE A 31 17.57 1.11 11.36
CA PHE A 31 17.93 1.49 12.72
C PHE A 31 17.43 2.90 13.06
N PHE A 32 17.45 3.24 14.35
CA PHE A 32 17.24 4.62 14.80
C PHE A 32 18.60 5.33 14.98
N PRO A 33 18.88 6.41 14.23
CA PRO A 33 20.14 7.16 14.34
C PRO A 33 20.41 7.64 15.77
N GLN A 34 21.60 7.35 16.30
CA GLN A 34 22.06 7.83 17.60
C GLN A 34 23.30 8.72 17.51
N SER A 35 24.16 8.49 16.51
CA SER A 35 25.40 9.25 16.36
C SER A 35 25.12 10.59 15.67
N ASN A 36 25.89 11.63 16.01
CA ASN A 36 25.78 12.93 15.34
C ASN A 36 26.00 12.79 13.82
N ALA A 37 26.91 11.91 13.39
CA ALA A 37 27.18 11.65 11.99
C ALA A 37 25.96 11.06 11.24
N ASP A 38 25.27 10.08 11.84
CA ASP A 38 24.07 9.49 11.23
C ASP A 38 22.91 10.49 11.19
N ILE A 39 22.75 11.29 12.25
CA ILE A 39 21.73 12.33 12.33
C ILE A 39 21.96 13.39 11.24
N GLU A 40 23.20 13.88 11.10
CA GLU A 40 23.56 14.83 10.04
C GLU A 40 23.35 14.24 8.63
N ALA A 41 23.67 12.96 8.43
CA ALA A 41 23.44 12.27 7.17
C ALA A 41 21.94 12.16 6.85
N CYS A 42 21.10 11.86 7.84
CA CYS A 42 19.65 11.85 7.68
C CYS A 42 19.10 13.25 7.36
N GLN A 43 19.58 14.28 8.05
CA GLN A 43 19.13 15.66 7.85
C GLN A 43 19.47 16.19 6.46
N LYS A 44 20.58 15.74 5.84
CA LYS A 44 20.92 16.11 4.46
C LYS A 44 19.94 15.55 3.42
N ILE A 45 19.29 14.42 3.72
CA ILE A 45 18.31 13.78 2.84
C ILE A 45 16.94 14.48 2.94
N LEU A 46 16.66 15.13 4.07
CA LEU A 46 15.37 15.72 4.38
C LEU A 46 15.38 17.24 4.12
N PRO A 47 14.68 17.75 3.09
CA PRO A 47 14.66 19.19 2.83
C PRO A 47 13.92 19.95 3.95
N GLY A 48 14.56 20.96 4.54
CA GLY A 48 13.89 22.01 5.34
C GLY A 48 13.60 21.74 6.82
N SER A 49 13.96 20.59 7.39
CA SER A 49 13.63 20.27 8.79
C SER A 49 14.72 20.74 9.78
N LYS A 50 14.58 21.97 10.31
CA LYS A 50 15.31 22.37 11.52
C LYS A 50 14.98 21.43 12.68
N ALA A 51 16.01 21.02 13.42
CA ALA A 51 15.95 20.13 14.56
C ALA A 51 14.99 20.66 15.64
N ASP A 52 13.84 20.00 15.80
CA ASP A 52 13.00 20.14 16.97
C ASP A 52 12.35 18.78 17.25
N ASN A 53 12.83 18.07 18.28
CA ASN A 53 12.27 16.84 18.89
C ASN A 53 11.78 15.66 18.00
N ARG A 54 12.04 15.66 16.69
CA ARG A 54 11.58 14.60 15.78
C ARG A 54 12.46 13.35 15.88
N ARG A 55 11.82 12.18 15.94
CA ARG A 55 12.53 10.88 15.83
C ARG A 55 12.56 10.44 14.37
N PHE A 56 13.72 9.93 13.98
CA PHE A 56 13.98 9.43 12.62
C PHE A 56 14.28 7.94 12.70
N ALA A 57 13.84 7.20 11.70
CA ALA A 57 14.41 5.92 11.35
C ALA A 57 15.17 6.05 10.05
N ALA A 58 16.27 5.31 9.93
CA ALA A 58 17.11 5.31 8.75
C ALA A 58 17.33 3.88 8.25
N CYS A 59 17.45 3.75 6.94
CA CYS A 59 17.93 2.53 6.30
C CYS A 59 19.30 2.82 5.69
N GLN A 60 20.27 1.97 6.01
CA GLN A 60 21.63 2.02 5.49
C GLN A 60 21.89 0.81 4.60
N ASP A 61 22.52 1.05 3.45
CA ASP A 61 23.18 -0.01 2.69
C ASP A 61 24.53 -0.31 3.36
N THR A 62 24.66 -1.52 3.90
CA THR A 62 25.82 -1.96 4.66
C THR A 62 27.05 -2.22 3.79
N THR A 63 26.89 -2.35 2.48
CA THR A 63 28.00 -2.54 1.54
C THR A 63 28.72 -1.22 1.23
N SER A 64 27.95 -0.14 1.04
CA SER A 64 28.48 1.20 0.76
C SER A 64 28.61 2.08 2.01
N GLY A 65 27.95 1.71 3.10
CA GLY A 65 27.84 2.50 4.33
C GLY A 65 26.90 3.71 4.23
N ARG A 66 26.23 3.92 3.09
CA ARG A 66 25.39 5.09 2.83
C ARG A 66 23.98 4.92 3.39
N ILE A 67 23.38 6.02 3.86
CA ILE A 67 21.96 6.07 4.18
C ILE A 67 21.17 6.14 2.87
N VAL A 68 20.31 5.15 2.67
CA VAL A 68 19.51 4.96 1.44
C VAL A 68 18.05 5.37 1.60
N ALA A 69 17.54 5.41 2.84
CA ALA A 69 16.22 5.95 3.12
C ALA A 69 16.12 6.52 4.54
N VAL A 70 15.21 7.47 4.72
CA VAL A 70 14.89 8.09 6.00
C VAL A 70 13.37 8.23 6.12
N LEU A 71 12.85 8.07 7.34
CA LEU A 71 11.45 8.24 7.70
C LEU A 71 11.34 9.02 9.01
N PHE A 72 10.35 9.90 9.13
CA PHE A 72 9.98 10.52 10.41
C PHE A 72 8.92 9.73 11.14
N ILE A 73 9.05 9.71 12.46
CA ILE A 73 8.11 9.07 13.37
C ILE A 73 7.67 10.07 14.43
N ARG A 74 6.36 10.20 14.61
CA ARG A 74 5.72 11.05 15.61
C ARG A 74 4.53 10.33 16.26
N ASP A 75 4.05 10.87 17.38
CA ASP A 75 2.80 10.43 17.97
C ASP A 75 1.65 10.84 17.04
N ALA A 76 0.76 9.90 16.69
CA ALA A 76 -0.36 10.21 15.79
C ALA A 76 -1.28 11.29 16.36
N PHE A 77 -1.48 11.27 17.69
CA PHE A 77 -2.28 12.25 18.40
C PHE A 77 -1.81 13.70 18.21
N GLU A 78 -0.51 13.96 18.02
CA GLU A 78 0.02 15.31 17.81
C GLU A 78 -0.25 15.86 16.40
N ILE A 79 -0.50 14.97 15.44
CA ILE A 79 -0.69 15.31 14.02
C ILE A 79 -2.18 15.39 13.68
N ILE A 80 -2.97 14.51 14.28
CA ILE A 80 -4.39 14.34 13.98
C ILE A 80 -5.23 15.06 15.05
N ASP A 81 -4.87 16.32 15.33
CA ASP A 81 -5.54 17.16 16.32
C ASP A 81 -6.61 18.08 15.70
N ASP A 82 -6.53 18.34 14.39
CA ASP A 82 -7.57 19.09 13.68
C ASP A 82 -8.65 18.15 13.10
N SER A 83 -9.91 18.54 13.29
CA SER A 83 -11.13 18.01 12.68
C SER A 83 -10.96 17.59 11.23
N ARG A 84 -10.20 18.35 10.43
CA ARG A 84 -9.94 18.05 9.02
C ARG A 84 -9.14 16.76 8.83
N GLN A 85 -8.08 16.53 9.59
CA GLN A 85 -7.28 15.31 9.46
C GLN A 85 -8.02 14.09 9.99
N LYS A 86 -8.74 14.22 11.12
CA LYS A 86 -9.62 13.16 11.63
C LYS A 86 -10.67 12.76 10.59
N ALA A 87 -11.20 13.73 9.82
CA ALA A 87 -12.12 13.45 8.72
C ALA A 87 -11.44 12.76 7.53
N ILE A 88 -10.28 13.26 7.07
CA ILE A 88 -9.54 12.67 5.94
C ILE A 88 -9.19 11.20 6.20
N PHE A 89 -8.77 10.87 7.41
CA PHE A 89 -8.38 9.52 7.81
C PHE A 89 -9.54 8.68 8.37
N ASN A 90 -10.77 9.20 8.39
CA ASN A 90 -11.95 8.57 9.02
C ASN A 90 -11.73 8.08 10.46
N LEU A 91 -10.96 8.82 11.28
CA LEU A 91 -10.60 8.44 12.65
C LEU A 91 -11.60 8.93 13.69
N HIS A 92 -12.77 9.41 13.27
CA HIS A 92 -13.81 9.97 14.15
C HIS A 92 -14.39 8.95 15.15
N ARG A 93 -14.16 7.66 14.94
CA ARG A 93 -14.57 6.57 15.84
C ARG A 93 -13.44 5.95 16.65
N LEU A 94 -12.20 6.40 16.47
CA LEU A 94 -11.11 6.04 17.38
C LEU A 94 -11.18 6.99 18.57
N ASP A 95 -11.16 6.42 19.78
CA ASP A 95 -11.02 7.23 20.97
C ASP A 95 -9.60 7.81 21.08
N ASP A 96 -9.44 8.82 21.93
CA ASP A 96 -8.17 9.51 22.10
C ASP A 96 -7.08 8.59 22.70
N ASP A 97 -7.46 7.59 23.49
CA ASP A 97 -6.54 6.60 24.08
C ASP A 97 -5.95 5.65 23.02
N GLN A 98 -6.77 5.23 22.06
CA GLN A 98 -6.35 4.44 20.89
C GLN A 98 -5.44 5.27 19.99
N LEU A 99 -5.82 6.52 19.70
CA LEU A 99 -5.02 7.42 18.87
C LEU A 99 -3.66 7.74 19.52
N ALA A 100 -3.60 7.88 20.84
CA ALA A 100 -2.36 8.05 21.61
C ALA A 100 -1.44 6.81 21.58
N GLN A 101 -1.97 5.64 21.20
CA GLN A 101 -1.20 4.41 21.00
C GLN A 101 -0.81 4.17 19.53
N MET A 102 -1.05 5.12 18.64
CA MET A 102 -0.66 5.02 17.23
C MET A 102 0.53 5.92 16.91
N ALA A 103 1.34 5.49 15.95
CA ALA A 103 2.43 6.28 15.40
C ALA A 103 2.02 6.91 14.07
N TRP A 104 2.52 8.10 13.78
CA TRP A 104 2.43 8.76 12.50
C TRP A 104 3.77 8.71 11.78
N PHE A 105 3.77 8.14 10.58
CA PHE A 105 4.93 8.08 9.70
C PHE A 105 4.80 9.17 8.64
N SER A 106 5.84 9.99 8.47
CA SER A 106 5.89 11.05 7.45
C SER A 106 7.24 11.15 6.76
N ASP A 107 7.22 11.84 5.62
CA ASP A 107 8.40 12.19 4.82
C ASP A 107 9.32 10.97 4.61
N VAL A 108 8.77 9.91 4.03
CA VAL A 108 9.58 8.76 3.59
C VAL A 108 10.38 9.20 2.37
N HIS A 109 11.69 9.35 2.54
CA HIS A 109 12.60 9.76 1.46
C HIS A 109 13.56 8.63 1.12
N PHE A 110 13.69 8.34 -0.17
CA PHE A 110 14.64 7.40 -0.74
C PHE A 110 15.72 8.16 -1.50
N THR A 111 17.00 7.83 -1.27
CA THR A 111 18.11 8.45 -2.01
C THR A 111 18.47 7.70 -3.30
N SER A 112 18.06 6.43 -3.42
CA SER A 112 18.18 5.61 -4.63
C SER A 112 16.81 5.20 -5.17
N SER A 113 16.73 5.00 -6.48
CA SER A 113 15.59 4.33 -7.12
C SER A 113 15.68 2.81 -7.09
N GLU A 114 16.88 2.26 -6.87
CA GLU A 114 17.17 0.83 -6.81
C GLU A 114 16.66 0.23 -5.49
N ASP A 115 16.03 -0.95 -5.58
CA ASP A 115 15.54 -1.79 -4.47
C ASP A 115 14.63 -1.12 -3.43
N LYS A 116 13.81 -0.14 -3.86
CA LYS A 116 12.82 0.52 -2.99
C LYS A 116 11.96 -0.46 -2.20
N ASN A 117 11.61 -1.61 -2.76
CA ASN A 117 10.79 -2.61 -2.07
C ASN A 117 11.51 -3.18 -0.84
N LEU A 118 12.74 -3.69 -1.02
CA LEU A 118 13.48 -4.28 0.10
C LEU A 118 13.85 -3.22 1.13
N ILE A 119 14.30 -2.03 0.69
CA ILE A 119 14.59 -0.90 1.59
C ILE A 119 13.37 -0.54 2.43
N SER A 120 12.21 -0.41 1.80
CA SER A 120 10.95 -0.07 2.49
C SER A 120 10.50 -1.18 3.42
N GLN A 121 10.62 -2.44 2.99
CA GLN A 121 10.31 -3.60 3.81
C GLN A 121 11.17 -3.61 5.07
N VAL A 122 12.50 -3.43 4.97
CA VAL A 122 13.38 -3.40 6.15
C VAL A 122 13.02 -2.21 7.05
N LEU A 123 12.91 -1.00 6.47
CA LEU A 123 12.68 0.23 7.23
C LEU A 123 11.33 0.24 7.94
N LEU A 124 10.25 -0.02 7.23
CA LEU A 124 8.90 0.06 7.78
C LEU A 124 8.60 -1.12 8.71
N SER A 125 9.12 -2.32 8.42
CA SER A 125 8.97 -3.45 9.34
C SER A 125 9.72 -3.21 10.65
N HIS A 126 10.95 -2.66 10.59
CA HIS A 126 11.70 -2.28 11.79
C HIS A 126 10.90 -1.32 12.66
N CYS A 127 10.42 -0.23 12.06
CA CYS A 127 9.65 0.78 12.79
C CYS A 127 8.36 0.18 13.35
N PHE A 128 7.63 -0.61 12.56
CA PHE A 128 6.40 -1.24 12.99
C PHE A 128 6.61 -2.19 14.17
N ILE A 129 7.59 -3.07 14.10
CA ILE A 129 7.94 -3.99 15.18
C ILE A 129 8.30 -3.24 16.45
N GLU A 130 9.11 -2.18 16.36
CA GLU A 130 9.50 -1.38 17.51
C GLU A 130 8.31 -0.63 18.13
N ILE A 131 7.37 -0.14 17.33
CA ILE A 131 6.10 0.44 17.82
C ILE A 131 5.26 -0.60 18.56
N LEU A 132 5.14 -1.83 18.04
CA LEU A 132 4.38 -2.89 18.71
C LEU A 132 5.03 -3.31 20.04
N LYS A 133 6.37 -3.38 20.11
CA LYS A 133 7.12 -3.72 21.34
C LYS A 133 6.85 -2.76 22.49
N ILE A 134 6.68 -1.47 22.20
CA ILE A 134 6.38 -0.44 23.20
C ILE A 134 4.88 -0.27 23.48
N GLY A 135 4.06 -1.16 22.91
CA GLY A 135 2.62 -1.23 23.15
C GLY A 135 1.76 -0.40 22.22
N GLY A 136 2.29 0.08 21.10
CA GLY A 136 1.49 0.73 20.06
C GLY A 136 0.57 -0.26 19.35
N ILE A 137 -0.53 0.25 18.78
CA ILE A 137 -1.59 -0.57 18.18
C ILE A 137 -1.64 -0.47 16.65
N GLY A 138 -0.91 0.47 16.05
CA GLY A 138 -0.86 0.66 14.61
C GLY A 138 -0.05 1.88 14.18
N ILE A 139 0.09 2.01 12.87
CA ILE A 139 0.75 3.17 12.23
C ILE A 139 -0.25 3.83 11.29
N LEU A 140 -0.19 5.15 11.20
CA LEU A 140 -0.86 5.96 10.20
C LEU A 140 0.19 6.65 9.32
N LEU A 141 -0.11 6.79 8.03
CA LEU A 141 0.65 7.64 7.13
C LEU A 141 -0.23 8.16 6.01
N ASP A 142 0.20 9.25 5.38
CA ASP A 142 -0.38 9.72 4.13
C ASP A 142 0.54 9.33 2.97
N SER A 143 0.11 8.34 2.18
CA SER A 143 0.92 7.80 1.08
C SER A 143 0.69 8.62 -0.16
N ASP A 144 1.74 9.09 -0.82
CA ASP A 144 1.60 9.45 -2.23
C ASP A 144 1.23 8.22 -3.07
N VAL A 145 0.62 8.47 -4.23
CA VAL A 145 0.21 7.42 -5.16
C VAL A 145 1.36 6.57 -5.69
N GLY A 146 2.60 7.06 -5.67
CA GLY A 146 3.78 6.33 -6.13
C GLY A 146 4.20 5.22 -5.17
N HIS A 147 4.07 5.45 -3.85
CA HIS A 147 4.40 4.44 -2.83
C HIS A 147 3.21 3.56 -2.43
N PHE A 148 1.98 3.89 -2.85
CA PHE A 148 0.78 3.10 -2.55
C PHE A 148 0.91 1.60 -2.87
N PRO A 149 1.38 1.16 -4.05
CA PRO A 149 1.49 -0.27 -4.36
C PRO A 149 2.40 -1.00 -3.37
N LEU A 150 3.52 -0.37 -3.00
CA LEU A 150 4.50 -0.92 -2.06
C LEU A 150 3.89 -1.08 -0.66
N PHE A 151 3.28 -0.01 -0.13
CA PHE A 151 2.69 -0.04 1.21
C PHE A 151 1.53 -1.03 1.30
N LYS A 152 0.68 -1.08 0.27
CA LYS A 152 -0.39 -2.08 0.13
C LYS A 152 0.14 -3.51 0.26
N ARG A 153 1.23 -3.84 -0.44
CA ARG A 153 1.81 -5.20 -0.43
C ARG A 153 2.45 -5.58 0.91
N MET A 154 2.93 -4.63 1.69
CA MET A 154 3.38 -4.89 3.07
C MET A 154 2.23 -5.16 4.04
N GLY A 155 1.00 -4.83 3.67
CA GLY A 155 -0.20 -5.03 4.49
C GLY A 155 -0.77 -3.76 5.08
N MET A 156 -0.29 -2.60 4.64
CA MET A 156 -0.96 -1.34 4.91
C MET A 156 -2.22 -1.22 4.04
N ARG A 157 -3.19 -0.45 4.51
CA ARG A 157 -4.53 -0.40 3.94
C ARG A 157 -5.08 1.03 3.96
N PRO A 158 -5.89 1.46 2.98
CA PRO A 158 -6.57 2.75 3.04
C PRO A 158 -7.44 2.86 4.27
N VAL A 159 -7.31 3.97 5.00
CA VAL A 159 -8.21 4.35 6.09
C VAL A 159 -9.04 5.58 5.72
N GLY A 160 -8.65 6.25 4.64
CA GLY A 160 -9.30 7.43 4.08
C GLY A 160 -9.31 7.41 2.57
N THR A 161 -10.07 8.32 1.98
CA THR A 161 -10.18 8.42 0.52
C THR A 161 -9.01 9.17 -0.09
N LEU A 162 -8.74 8.85 -1.36
CA LEU A 162 -7.83 9.63 -2.20
C LEU A 162 -8.18 11.12 -2.13
N HIS A 163 -7.20 11.96 -1.80
CA HIS A 163 -7.38 13.40 -1.69
C HIS A 163 -6.18 14.15 -2.26
N GLN A 164 -6.37 15.43 -2.58
CA GLN A 164 -5.34 16.25 -3.19
C GLN A 164 -4.45 16.90 -2.12
N THR A 165 -3.14 16.85 -2.31
CA THR A 165 -2.15 17.51 -1.46
C THR A 165 -1.44 18.62 -2.23
N SER A 166 -0.99 19.65 -1.52
CA SER A 166 -0.38 20.85 -2.14
C SER A 166 0.99 20.62 -2.76
N GLU A 167 1.69 19.54 -2.37
CA GLU A 167 3.07 19.27 -2.77
C GLU A 167 3.25 18.04 -3.69
N HIS A 168 2.33 17.06 -3.64
CA HIS A 168 2.54 15.73 -4.27
C HIS A 168 1.38 15.26 -5.16
N GLY A 169 0.47 16.16 -5.55
CA GLY A 169 -0.68 15.81 -6.37
C GLY A 169 -1.76 15.10 -5.54
N TYR A 170 -1.80 13.78 -5.56
CA TYR A 170 -2.79 12.99 -4.80
C TYR A 170 -2.12 12.10 -3.75
N SER A 171 -2.76 11.99 -2.59
CA SER A 171 -2.35 11.11 -1.50
C SER A 171 -3.50 10.25 -0.99
N ILE A 172 -3.15 9.14 -0.35
CA ILE A 172 -4.04 8.11 0.16
C ILE A 172 -3.72 7.93 1.66
N PRO A 173 -4.66 8.26 2.55
CA PRO A 173 -4.54 7.99 3.97
C PRO A 173 -4.49 6.48 4.22
N MET A 174 -3.44 6.00 4.88
CA MET A 174 -3.22 4.57 5.10
C MET A 174 -2.96 4.24 6.57
N ILE A 175 -3.33 3.02 6.94
CA ILE A 175 -3.13 2.42 8.25
C ILE A 175 -2.36 1.11 8.14
N PHE A 176 -1.42 0.86 9.05
CA PHE A 176 -0.78 -0.44 9.24
C PHE A 176 -1.23 -1.05 10.57
N LEU A 177 -1.90 -2.20 10.50
CA LEU A 177 -2.40 -2.93 11.67
C LEU A 177 -1.77 -4.33 11.75
N PRO A 178 -1.48 -4.82 12.97
CA PRO A 178 -1.02 -6.18 13.19
C PRO A 178 -2.21 -7.15 13.11
N ASP A 179 -2.70 -7.37 11.90
CA ASP A 179 -3.87 -8.19 11.59
C ASP A 179 -3.41 -9.48 10.92
N LYS A 180 -3.35 -10.57 11.69
CA LYS A 180 -2.85 -11.86 11.21
C LYS A 180 -3.64 -12.38 10.02
N ASP A 181 -4.96 -12.27 10.07
CA ASP A 181 -5.85 -12.84 9.07
C ASP A 181 -5.73 -12.10 7.73
N TYR A 182 -5.57 -10.78 7.77
CA TYR A 182 -5.30 -10.00 6.57
C TYR A 182 -3.87 -10.21 6.05
N LEU A 183 -2.85 -10.15 6.90
CA LEU A 183 -1.46 -10.33 6.50
C LEU A 183 -1.22 -11.71 5.88
N SER A 184 -1.85 -12.76 6.42
CA SER A 184 -1.80 -14.10 5.84
C SER A 184 -2.53 -14.18 4.50
N LEU A 185 -3.67 -13.50 4.35
CA LEU A 185 -4.45 -13.53 3.11
C LEU A 185 -3.69 -12.95 1.93
N ILE A 186 -2.90 -11.90 2.16
CA ILE A 186 -2.11 -11.23 1.11
C ILE A 186 -0.68 -11.76 0.99
N ASN A 187 -0.32 -12.80 1.76
CA ASN A 187 1.06 -13.30 1.89
C ASN A 187 2.05 -12.17 2.18
N SER A 188 1.74 -11.30 3.14
CA SER A 188 2.60 -10.17 3.50
C SER A 188 3.93 -10.70 4.02
N PRO A 189 5.07 -10.18 3.52
CA PRO A 189 6.37 -10.59 4.00
C PRO A 189 6.68 -10.06 5.41
N VAL A 190 5.85 -9.15 5.93
CA VAL A 190 5.95 -8.65 7.31
C VAL A 190 5.46 -9.68 8.31
N LEU A 191 4.56 -10.60 7.90
CA LEU A 191 4.01 -11.62 8.81
C LEU A 191 5.10 -12.49 9.46
N ASP A 192 6.12 -12.87 8.69
CA ASP A 192 7.26 -13.65 9.17
C ASP A 192 8.13 -12.89 10.19
N LEU A 193 8.11 -11.56 10.13
CA LEU A 193 8.88 -10.70 11.04
C LEU A 193 8.14 -10.46 12.37
N LEU A 194 6.83 -10.71 12.42
CA LEU A 194 6.00 -10.55 13.62
C LEU A 194 5.98 -11.81 14.51
N ARG A 195 7.00 -12.68 14.41
CA ARG A 195 7.13 -13.88 15.27
C ARG A 195 7.21 -13.45 16.74
N GLY A 196 6.24 -13.91 17.53
CA GLY A 196 6.13 -13.58 18.96
C GLY A 196 5.15 -12.45 19.28
N VAL A 197 4.56 -11.79 18.27
CA VAL A 197 3.46 -10.84 18.50
C VAL A 197 2.21 -11.60 18.91
N ASN A 198 1.61 -11.23 20.04
CA ASN A 198 0.30 -11.73 20.43
C ASN A 198 -0.81 -10.96 19.67
N PHE A 199 -1.25 -11.51 18.55
CA PHE A 199 -2.26 -10.90 17.69
C PHE A 199 -3.62 -10.67 18.37
N SER A 200 -3.96 -11.45 19.41
CA SER A 200 -5.24 -11.27 20.10
C SER A 200 -5.37 -9.91 20.80
N ARG A 201 -4.23 -9.26 21.11
CA ARG A 201 -4.19 -7.92 21.70
C ARG A 201 -4.77 -6.85 20.75
N TYR A 202 -4.78 -7.10 19.45
CA TYR A 202 -5.16 -6.12 18.44
C TYR A 202 -6.52 -6.42 17.81
N ALA A 203 -7.29 -7.35 18.39
CA ALA A 203 -8.61 -7.72 17.90
C ALA A 203 -9.54 -6.50 17.81
N ASP A 204 -9.53 -5.63 18.82
CA ASP A 204 -10.42 -4.46 18.89
C ASP A 204 -10.13 -3.44 17.77
N ILE A 205 -8.86 -3.11 17.54
CA ILE A 205 -8.49 -2.16 16.47
C ILE A 205 -8.73 -2.76 15.08
N CYS A 206 -8.57 -4.07 14.91
CA CYS A 206 -8.89 -4.74 13.65
C CYS A 206 -10.41 -4.79 13.42
N ALA A 207 -11.21 -5.05 14.46
CA ALA A 207 -12.67 -5.02 14.40
C ALA A 207 -13.19 -3.61 14.08
N TRP A 208 -12.60 -2.58 14.69
CA TRP A 208 -12.87 -1.18 14.33
C TRP A 208 -12.62 -0.93 12.85
N TYR A 209 -11.49 -1.39 12.33
CA TYR A 209 -11.13 -1.20 10.92
C TYR A 209 -12.09 -1.94 9.98
N TYR A 210 -12.53 -3.15 10.33
CA TYR A 210 -13.55 -3.85 9.54
C TYR A 210 -14.91 -3.15 9.57
N GLN A 211 -15.30 -2.57 10.72
CA GLN A 211 -16.48 -1.72 10.79
C GLN A 211 -16.35 -0.46 9.93
N LEU A 212 -15.18 0.17 9.89
CA LEU A 212 -14.92 1.31 9.01
C LEU A 212 -15.15 0.93 7.54
N LEU A 213 -14.64 -0.22 7.09
CA LEU A 213 -14.85 -0.66 5.71
C LEU A 213 -16.31 -0.97 5.36
N ARG A 214 -17.15 -1.29 6.34
CA ARG A 214 -18.62 -1.40 6.15
C ARG A 214 -19.27 -0.06 5.88
N ASP A 215 -18.84 0.95 6.62
CA ASP A 215 -19.42 2.29 6.54
C ASP A 215 -18.91 3.04 5.31
N TYR A 216 -17.71 2.67 4.82
CA TYR A 216 -17.03 3.29 3.68
C TYR A 216 -16.61 2.25 2.65
N SER A 217 -17.58 1.82 1.83
CA SER A 217 -17.38 0.88 0.71
C SER A 217 -16.33 1.32 -0.31
N GLU A 218 -15.96 2.60 -0.32
CA GLU A 218 -14.92 3.23 -1.14
C GLU A 218 -13.48 2.90 -0.72
N LEU A 219 -13.27 2.35 0.47
CA LEU A 219 -11.95 2.03 1.02
C LEU A 219 -11.45 0.63 0.61
N GLN A 220 -12.12 -0.04 -0.35
CA GLN A 220 -11.68 -1.35 -0.80
C GLN A 220 -10.31 -1.31 -1.47
N ILE A 221 -9.61 -2.42 -1.33
CA ILE A 221 -8.27 -2.64 -1.85
C ILE A 221 -8.33 -3.70 -2.93
N GLY A 222 -7.70 -3.44 -4.09
CA GLY A 222 -7.51 -4.47 -5.12
C GLY A 222 -6.69 -5.68 -4.63
N SER A 223 -6.38 -6.61 -5.52
CA SER A 223 -5.48 -7.75 -5.24
C SER A 223 -4.09 -7.27 -4.77
N ALA A 224 -3.50 -7.93 -3.79
CA ALA A 224 -2.13 -7.65 -3.34
C ALA A 224 -1.27 -8.89 -3.62
N PHE A 225 -0.21 -8.72 -4.42
CA PHE A 225 0.81 -9.72 -4.66
C PHE A 225 2.18 -9.13 -4.31
N TYR A 226 2.94 -9.80 -3.45
CA TYR A 226 4.30 -9.41 -3.07
C TYR A 226 5.31 -10.29 -3.81
N PRO A 227 6.12 -9.76 -4.74
CA PRO A 227 7.24 -10.50 -5.33
C PRO A 227 8.45 -10.53 -4.39
N GLU A 228 9.22 -11.63 -4.37
CA GLU A 228 10.48 -11.71 -3.60
C GLU A 228 11.56 -10.73 -4.09
N SER A 229 11.46 -10.26 -5.34
CA SER A 229 12.42 -9.38 -6.02
C SER A 229 11.70 -8.45 -7.01
N GLU A 230 12.06 -7.15 -7.04
CA GLU A 230 11.57 -6.17 -8.03
C GLU A 230 11.94 -6.58 -9.46
N ALA A 231 13.15 -7.14 -9.64
CA ALA A 231 13.67 -7.52 -10.95
C ALA A 231 12.89 -8.69 -11.57
N ASP A 232 12.28 -9.53 -10.73
CA ASP A 232 11.49 -10.70 -11.15
C ASP A 232 9.99 -10.40 -11.23
N PHE A 233 9.56 -9.22 -10.77
CA PHE A 233 8.16 -8.83 -10.80
C PHE A 233 7.75 -8.35 -12.18
N ALA A 234 6.98 -9.19 -12.86
CA ALA A 234 6.20 -8.78 -14.02
C ALA A 234 4.80 -8.35 -13.59
N SER A 235 4.33 -7.18 -14.03
CA SER A 235 2.98 -6.70 -13.70
C SER A 235 1.88 -7.65 -14.19
N HIS A 236 2.14 -8.42 -15.25
CA HIS A 236 1.22 -9.45 -15.74
C HIS A 236 1.27 -10.76 -14.94
N HIS A 237 2.10 -10.88 -13.90
CA HIS A 237 2.30 -12.13 -13.17
C HIS A 237 0.96 -12.74 -12.70
N THR A 238 0.07 -11.93 -12.14
CA THR A 238 -1.25 -12.34 -11.67
C THR A 238 -2.06 -13.12 -12.72
N ILE A 239 -1.93 -12.78 -14.01
CA ILE A 239 -2.65 -13.47 -15.09
C ILE A 239 -1.80 -14.55 -15.79
N THR A 240 -0.47 -14.43 -15.76
CA THR A 240 0.45 -15.35 -16.46
C THR A 240 1.07 -16.43 -15.58
N GLU A 241 0.77 -16.44 -14.28
CA GLU A 241 1.30 -17.45 -13.35
C GLU A 241 0.96 -18.86 -13.83
N GLY A 242 1.98 -19.72 -13.94
CA GLY A 242 1.84 -21.11 -14.38
C GLY A 242 1.74 -21.32 -15.90
N LEU A 243 1.81 -20.26 -16.71
CA LEU A 243 1.88 -20.40 -18.17
C LEU A 243 3.24 -20.89 -18.65
N SER A 244 3.24 -21.60 -19.78
CA SER A 244 4.46 -21.83 -20.56
C SER A 244 5.03 -20.50 -21.09
N ASN A 245 6.30 -20.50 -21.49
CA ASN A 245 6.91 -19.31 -22.12
C ASN A 245 6.18 -18.95 -23.41
N GLU A 246 5.84 -19.95 -24.22
CA GLU A 246 5.12 -19.81 -25.48
C GLU A 246 3.71 -19.25 -25.28
N GLY A 247 2.99 -19.73 -24.25
CA GLY A 247 1.67 -19.24 -23.87
C GLY A 247 1.70 -17.79 -23.39
N ARG A 248 2.69 -17.45 -22.56
CA ARG A 248 2.92 -16.07 -22.10
C ARG A 248 3.24 -15.14 -23.27
N GLU A 249 4.14 -15.53 -24.17
CA GLU A 249 4.44 -14.75 -25.37
C GLU A 249 3.23 -14.60 -26.27
N ALA A 250 2.44 -15.67 -26.46
CA ALA A 250 1.23 -15.64 -27.27
C ALA A 250 0.18 -14.66 -26.70
N LEU A 251 -0.02 -14.65 -25.38
CA LEU A 251 -0.93 -13.71 -24.71
C LEU A 251 -0.49 -12.25 -24.91
N LEU A 252 0.81 -11.99 -24.75
CA LEU A 252 1.35 -10.62 -24.76
C LEU A 252 1.60 -10.07 -26.17
N ARG A 253 1.67 -10.92 -27.19
CA ARG A 253 2.00 -10.55 -28.58
C ARG A 253 1.15 -9.40 -29.13
N ASN A 254 -0.13 -9.38 -28.81
CA ASN A 254 -1.10 -8.39 -29.32
C ASN A 254 -1.60 -7.47 -28.20
N ALA A 255 -0.87 -7.41 -27.09
CA ALA A 255 -1.20 -6.52 -25.98
C ALA A 255 -0.97 -5.06 -26.40
N MET A 256 -1.91 -4.19 -26.03
CA MET A 256 -1.81 -2.77 -26.32
C MET A 256 -1.43 -2.00 -25.06
N VAL A 257 -0.36 -1.22 -25.13
CA VAL A 257 0.08 -0.35 -24.03
C VAL A 257 -0.54 1.03 -24.21
N PHE A 258 -1.22 1.51 -23.17
CA PHE A 258 -1.78 2.86 -23.11
C PHE A 258 -1.13 3.64 -21.98
N LYS A 259 -0.73 4.87 -22.29
CA LYS A 259 -0.24 5.84 -21.30
C LYS A 259 -1.35 6.83 -21.02
N CYS A 260 -1.60 7.09 -19.75
CA CYS A 260 -2.69 7.94 -19.32
C CYS A 260 -2.25 8.98 -18.29
N GLY A 261 -2.77 10.19 -18.46
CA GLY A 261 -2.64 11.28 -17.49
C GLY A 261 -3.72 11.21 -16.40
N PRO A 262 -3.56 11.99 -15.31
CA PRO A 262 -4.54 12.05 -14.23
C PRO A 262 -5.90 12.50 -14.74
N GLY A 263 -6.97 11.79 -14.36
CA GLY A 263 -8.34 12.08 -14.76
C GLY A 263 -8.77 11.47 -16.09
N GLU A 264 -7.87 10.87 -16.86
CA GLU A 264 -8.23 10.20 -18.10
C GLU A 264 -9.01 8.90 -17.84
N VAL A 265 -10.08 8.71 -18.62
CA VAL A 265 -10.99 7.56 -18.49
C VAL A 265 -10.47 6.40 -19.34
N LEU A 266 -10.11 5.31 -18.68
CA LEU A 266 -9.63 4.08 -19.30
C LEU A 266 -10.77 3.18 -19.79
N MET A 267 -11.87 3.12 -19.03
CA MET A 267 -13.08 2.36 -19.35
C MET A 267 -14.29 3.11 -18.83
N THR A 268 -15.41 3.08 -19.56
CA THR A 268 -16.63 3.81 -19.19
C THR A 268 -17.68 2.86 -18.64
N GLU A 269 -18.31 3.24 -17.53
CA GLU A 269 -19.42 2.49 -16.96
C GLU A 269 -20.53 2.30 -18.01
N ASN A 270 -21.13 1.11 -18.07
CA ASN A 270 -22.18 0.74 -19.03
C ASN A 270 -21.75 0.68 -20.50
N ASP A 271 -20.45 0.83 -20.82
CA ASP A 271 -19.96 0.57 -22.18
C ASP A 271 -19.97 -0.95 -22.52
N GLY A 272 -19.97 -1.25 -23.81
CA GLY A 272 -19.99 -2.63 -24.34
C GLY A 272 -18.60 -3.21 -24.62
N GLY A 273 -17.53 -2.58 -24.15
CA GLY A 273 -16.17 -3.05 -24.37
C GLY A 273 -15.90 -4.38 -23.65
N ARG A 274 -15.17 -5.28 -24.30
CA ARG A 274 -14.82 -6.61 -23.76
C ARG A 274 -13.33 -6.81 -23.47
N SER A 275 -12.51 -5.79 -23.69
CA SER A 275 -11.11 -5.82 -23.31
C SER A 275 -10.95 -5.91 -21.80
N PHE A 276 -9.89 -6.52 -21.32
CA PHE A 276 -9.50 -6.43 -19.91
C PHE A 276 -8.02 -6.12 -19.88
N GLY A 277 -7.47 -5.83 -18.71
CA GLY A 277 -6.08 -5.42 -18.66
C GLY A 277 -5.50 -5.49 -17.26
N PHE A 278 -4.24 -5.11 -17.17
CA PHE A 278 -3.54 -4.94 -15.91
C PHE A 278 -2.80 -3.62 -15.89
N ILE A 279 -2.57 -3.11 -14.67
CA ILE A 279 -1.82 -1.88 -14.47
C ILE A 279 -0.32 -2.21 -14.55
N GLU A 280 0.37 -1.66 -15.54
CA GLU A 280 1.84 -1.79 -15.66
C GLU A 280 2.53 -0.77 -14.76
N LYS A 281 1.95 0.43 -14.63
CA LYS A 281 2.49 1.52 -13.83
C LYS A 281 1.39 2.45 -13.35
N GLY A 282 1.58 3.04 -12.17
CA GLY A 282 0.67 4.03 -11.59
C GLY A 282 -0.50 3.44 -10.81
N VAL A 283 -1.47 4.29 -10.52
CA VAL A 283 -2.68 4.00 -9.75
C VAL A 283 -3.89 4.47 -10.53
N VAL A 284 -4.94 3.65 -10.53
CA VAL A 284 -6.25 3.98 -11.10
C VAL A 284 -7.33 3.83 -10.05
N LYS A 285 -8.38 4.63 -10.16
CA LYS A 285 -9.60 4.50 -9.35
C LYS A 285 -10.72 3.87 -10.17
N VAL A 286 -11.43 2.94 -9.55
CA VAL A 286 -12.66 2.37 -10.10
C VAL A 286 -13.83 3.12 -9.48
N VAL A 287 -14.77 3.57 -10.30
CA VAL A 287 -15.88 4.42 -9.91
C VAL A 287 -17.20 3.76 -10.34
N ILE A 288 -18.16 3.66 -9.42
CA ILE A 288 -19.52 3.17 -9.69
C ILE A 288 -20.51 4.22 -9.22
N GLY A 289 -21.41 4.68 -10.10
CA GLY A 289 -22.41 5.69 -9.72
C GLY A 289 -21.79 6.98 -9.17
N GLY A 290 -20.62 7.37 -9.69
CA GLY A 290 -19.89 8.57 -9.27
C GLY A 290 -19.07 8.43 -7.97
N LYS A 291 -19.09 7.28 -7.29
CA LYS A 291 -18.29 7.02 -6.09
C LYS A 291 -17.10 6.14 -6.42
N THR A 292 -15.90 6.53 -5.98
CA THR A 292 -14.73 5.64 -6.02
C THR A 292 -15.03 4.43 -5.14
N VAL A 293 -14.90 3.21 -5.66
CA VAL A 293 -15.15 1.98 -4.91
C VAL A 293 -13.87 1.21 -4.59
N VAL A 294 -12.86 1.29 -5.45
CA VAL A 294 -11.57 0.61 -5.24
C VAL A 294 -10.43 1.36 -5.92
N LEU A 295 -9.26 1.33 -5.31
CA LEU A 295 -7.99 1.73 -5.94
C LEU A 295 -7.24 0.50 -6.44
N LEU A 296 -6.82 0.55 -7.69
CA LEU A 296 -5.99 -0.47 -8.34
C LEU A 296 -4.61 0.12 -8.65
N SER A 297 -3.62 -0.74 -8.56
CA SER A 297 -2.20 -0.41 -8.62
C SER A 297 -1.45 -1.42 -9.48
N ARG A 298 -0.16 -1.19 -9.71
CA ARG A 298 0.69 -2.09 -10.50
C ARG A 298 0.45 -3.59 -10.20
N GLY A 299 0.06 -4.32 -11.23
CA GLY A 299 -0.25 -5.75 -11.22
C GLY A 299 -1.72 -6.12 -10.98
N ASP A 300 -2.56 -5.16 -10.58
CA ASP A 300 -4.00 -5.36 -10.45
C ASP A 300 -4.66 -5.51 -11.83
N ILE A 301 -5.63 -6.43 -11.92
CA ILE A 301 -6.44 -6.66 -13.12
C ILE A 301 -7.72 -5.81 -13.05
N PHE A 302 -8.08 -5.22 -14.20
CA PHE A 302 -9.30 -4.44 -14.39
C PHE A 302 -10.06 -4.86 -15.66
N GLY A 303 -11.37 -4.61 -15.68
CA GLY A 303 -12.26 -4.94 -16.79
C GLY A 303 -12.59 -6.44 -16.92
N GLU A 304 -12.05 -7.27 -16.05
CA GLU A 304 -12.21 -8.73 -16.06
C GLU A 304 -13.63 -9.19 -15.80
N ILE A 305 -14.40 -8.45 -15.00
CA ILE A 305 -15.81 -8.79 -14.70
C ILE A 305 -16.64 -8.79 -15.99
N ALA A 306 -16.57 -7.71 -16.77
CA ALA A 306 -17.32 -7.60 -18.02
C ALA A 306 -16.87 -8.63 -19.07
N PHE A 307 -15.56 -8.93 -19.08
CA PHE A 307 -15.00 -9.96 -19.94
C PHE A 307 -15.55 -11.36 -19.60
N VAL A 308 -15.44 -11.78 -18.33
CA VAL A 308 -15.84 -13.10 -17.84
C VAL A 308 -17.35 -13.28 -17.90
N MET A 309 -18.13 -12.28 -17.49
CA MET A 309 -19.59 -12.33 -17.46
C MET A 309 -20.24 -12.07 -18.82
N ASN A 310 -19.47 -11.70 -19.84
CA ASN A 310 -19.99 -11.22 -21.12
C ASN A 310 -21.08 -10.14 -20.94
N SER A 311 -20.78 -9.15 -20.09
CA SER A 311 -21.71 -8.07 -19.73
C SER A 311 -21.17 -6.71 -20.14
N LYS A 312 -22.02 -5.68 -20.03
CA LYS A 312 -21.54 -4.29 -20.02
C LYS A 312 -20.59 -4.06 -18.84
N ARG A 313 -19.77 -3.01 -18.92
CA ARG A 313 -18.92 -2.57 -17.80
C ARG A 313 -19.77 -2.20 -16.60
N SER A 314 -19.45 -2.77 -15.46
CA SER A 314 -20.09 -2.46 -14.18
C SER A 314 -19.56 -1.19 -13.52
N ALA A 315 -18.43 -0.66 -14.00
CA ALA A 315 -17.73 0.47 -13.39
C ALA A 315 -16.92 1.25 -14.43
N GLN A 316 -16.66 2.52 -14.11
CA GLN A 316 -15.69 3.36 -14.79
C GLN A 316 -14.29 3.16 -14.19
N VAL A 317 -13.24 3.23 -15.01
CA VAL A 317 -11.84 3.17 -14.54
C VAL A 317 -11.14 4.46 -14.97
N ILE A 318 -10.50 5.15 -14.02
CA ILE A 318 -9.93 6.49 -14.23
C ILE A 318 -8.49 6.52 -13.70
N ALA A 319 -7.55 7.02 -14.51
CA ALA A 319 -6.17 7.21 -14.10
C ALA A 319 -6.05 8.29 -13.01
N VAL A 320 -5.18 8.04 -12.03
CA VAL A 320 -4.92 8.94 -10.91
C VAL A 320 -3.48 9.47 -10.96
N SER A 321 -2.52 8.57 -11.20
CA SER A 321 -1.11 8.93 -11.25
C SER A 321 -0.74 9.63 -12.57
N PRO A 322 0.23 10.57 -12.54
CA PRO A 322 0.67 11.31 -13.72
C PRO A 322 1.34 10.47 -14.81
N ASP A 323 1.81 9.28 -14.46
CA ASP A 323 2.54 8.36 -15.34
C ASP A 323 1.88 6.97 -15.35
N THR A 324 0.54 6.95 -15.39
CA THR A 324 -0.23 5.70 -15.44
C THR A 324 0.02 5.00 -16.78
N GLU A 325 0.43 3.73 -16.73
CA GLU A 325 0.56 2.87 -17.91
C GLU A 325 -0.25 1.60 -17.68
N VAL A 326 -1.08 1.25 -18.66
CA VAL A 326 -1.89 0.03 -18.60
C VAL A 326 -1.67 -0.80 -19.84
N VAL A 327 -1.83 -2.11 -19.69
CA VAL A 327 -1.82 -3.05 -20.79
C VAL A 327 -3.23 -3.59 -20.99
N LEU A 328 -3.78 -3.40 -22.18
CA LEU A 328 -5.07 -3.93 -22.59
C LEU A 328 -4.91 -5.17 -23.47
N LEU A 329 -5.73 -6.17 -23.16
CA LEU A 329 -5.85 -7.44 -23.86
C LEU A 329 -7.26 -7.54 -24.46
N HIS A 330 -7.32 -7.87 -25.74
CA HIS A 330 -8.57 -8.24 -26.40
C HIS A 330 -8.90 -9.72 -26.06
N PRO A 331 -10.19 -10.12 -25.95
CA PRO A 331 -10.59 -11.53 -25.78
C PRO A 331 -9.82 -12.53 -26.65
N ASN A 332 -9.63 -12.19 -27.93
CA ASN A 332 -8.91 -13.00 -28.91
C ASN A 332 -7.45 -13.31 -28.52
N ALA A 333 -6.82 -12.53 -27.63
CA ALA A 333 -5.47 -12.81 -27.14
C ALA A 333 -5.39 -14.17 -26.42
N ILE A 334 -6.47 -14.57 -25.73
CA ILE A 334 -6.56 -15.90 -25.09
C ILE A 334 -6.89 -16.96 -26.15
N GLU A 335 -7.80 -16.68 -27.07
CA GLU A 335 -8.23 -17.63 -28.11
C GLU A 335 -7.09 -18.02 -29.07
N GLN A 336 -6.13 -17.12 -29.29
CA GLN A 336 -4.98 -17.35 -30.16
C GLN A 336 -3.89 -18.22 -29.52
N ILE A 337 -3.97 -18.49 -28.21
CA ILE A 337 -3.04 -19.39 -27.53
C ILE A 337 -3.34 -20.81 -27.98
N LYS A 338 -2.34 -21.50 -28.54
CA LYS A 338 -2.51 -22.83 -29.13
C LYS A 338 -2.72 -23.91 -28.06
N ASP A 339 -1.92 -23.87 -27.00
CA ASP A 339 -1.98 -24.85 -25.91
C ASP A 339 -3.25 -24.64 -25.07
N GLU A 340 -4.07 -25.69 -24.96
CA GLU A 340 -5.28 -25.70 -24.15
C GLU A 340 -4.99 -25.56 -22.66
N LYS A 341 -3.86 -26.10 -22.19
CA LYS A 341 -3.42 -25.98 -20.81
C LYS A 341 -3.20 -24.52 -20.45
N ASP A 342 -2.49 -23.78 -21.29
CA ASP A 342 -2.23 -22.35 -21.08
C ASP A 342 -3.52 -21.53 -21.11
N ARG A 343 -4.43 -21.80 -22.06
CA ARG A 343 -5.76 -21.15 -22.06
C ARG A 343 -6.52 -21.39 -20.75
N THR A 344 -6.51 -22.63 -20.27
CA THR A 344 -7.18 -23.01 -19.02
C THR A 344 -6.56 -22.32 -17.81
N THR A 345 -5.23 -22.23 -17.74
CA THR A 345 -4.49 -21.54 -16.68
C THR A 345 -4.89 -20.06 -16.60
N ILE A 346 -5.09 -19.36 -17.72
CA ILE A 346 -5.54 -17.96 -17.70
C ILE A 346 -6.92 -17.83 -17.07
N TRP A 347 -7.87 -18.69 -17.45
CA TRP A 347 -9.21 -18.69 -16.85
C TRP A 347 -9.17 -19.01 -15.35
N GLN A 348 -8.30 -19.93 -14.92
CA GLN A 348 -8.07 -20.21 -13.51
C GLN A 348 -7.52 -18.99 -12.76
N ASN A 349 -6.57 -18.28 -13.36
CA ASN A 349 -5.99 -17.07 -12.76
C ASN A 349 -7.02 -15.94 -12.64
N LEU A 350 -7.85 -15.71 -13.67
CA LEU A 350 -8.95 -14.75 -13.62
C LEU A 350 -9.99 -15.12 -12.55
N ALA A 351 -10.36 -16.41 -12.46
CA ALA A 351 -11.27 -16.89 -11.42
C ALA A 351 -10.69 -16.67 -10.01
N ARG A 352 -9.38 -16.89 -9.83
CA ARG A 352 -8.68 -16.64 -8.56
C ARG A 352 -8.71 -15.16 -8.17
N VAL A 353 -8.46 -14.26 -9.11
CA VAL A 353 -8.56 -12.80 -8.88
C VAL A 353 -9.97 -12.41 -8.43
N LEU A 354 -11.00 -12.89 -9.13
CA LEU A 354 -12.40 -12.61 -8.75
C LEU A 354 -12.74 -13.20 -7.38
N ALA A 355 -12.34 -14.44 -7.10
CA ALA A 355 -12.56 -15.08 -5.80
C ALA A 355 -11.88 -14.31 -4.66
N GLN A 356 -10.64 -13.86 -4.85
CA GLN A 356 -9.94 -13.01 -3.88
C GLN A 356 -10.68 -11.69 -3.63
N LYS A 357 -11.15 -11.01 -4.70
CA LYS A 357 -11.95 -9.79 -4.57
C LYS A 357 -13.24 -10.04 -3.77
N VAL A 358 -13.92 -11.16 -4.01
CA VAL A 358 -15.13 -11.55 -3.25
C VAL A 358 -14.80 -11.88 -1.80
N VAL A 359 -13.73 -12.62 -1.50
CA VAL A 359 -13.32 -12.93 -0.12
C VAL A 359 -13.00 -11.64 0.64
N LEU A 360 -12.25 -10.73 0.02
CA LEU A 360 -11.95 -9.43 0.60
C LEU A 360 -13.24 -8.65 0.86
N THR A 361 -14.16 -8.61 -0.10
CA THR A 361 -15.45 -7.92 0.03
C THR A 361 -16.36 -8.55 1.11
N ASN A 362 -16.42 -9.87 1.19
CA ASN A 362 -17.25 -10.59 2.16
C ASN A 362 -16.75 -10.43 3.60
N LYS A 363 -15.42 -10.37 3.79
CA LYS A 363 -14.84 -10.01 5.09
C LYS A 363 -15.24 -8.60 5.55
N LEU A 364 -15.65 -7.73 4.63
CA LEU A 364 -16.21 -6.42 4.98
C LEU A 364 -17.64 -6.58 5.49
N LEU A 365 -18.43 -7.47 4.88
CA LEU A 365 -19.87 -7.60 5.13
C LEU A 365 -20.25 -8.42 6.38
N GLN A 366 -19.31 -9.14 7.01
CA GLN A 366 -19.49 -9.87 8.27
C GLN A 366 -18.95 -9.05 9.44
#